data_AF-A0A353C583-F1
#
_entry.id   AF-A0A353C583-F1
#
_cell.length_a   1.000
_cell.length_b   1.000
_cell.length_c   1.000
_cell.angle_alpha   90.00
_cell.angle_beta   90.00
_cell.angle_gamma   90.00
#
_symmetry.space_group_name_H-M   'P 1'
#
loop_
_entity.id
_entity.type
_entity.pdbx_description
1 polymer ?
#
loop_
_entity_poly.entity_id
_entity_poly.type
_entity_poly.pdbx_seq_one_letter_code
_entity_poly.pdbx_strand_id
1 'polypeptide(L)'
;MNKLWIALGVLVVIIVLLMIPFGMYFSYSNSFKLANNEVEAQLKQVDNVLLRRHDLIPNLVNTVKGYATHEKDVFTNLNNARNQLMQANGIKEKSIANSQFESALGRLMMVVENYP
;
A
#
# COMPACT_ATOMS: atom_id res chain seq x y z
N MET A 1 44.61 6.56 -49.95
CA MET A 1 43.47 6.69 -49.00
C MET A 1 43.97 6.32 -47.62
N ASN A 2 44.01 7.29 -46.70
CA ASN A 2 44.98 7.29 -45.60
C ASN A 2 44.53 6.32 -44.50
N LYS A 3 45.42 5.44 -44.04
CA LYS A 3 45.19 4.43 -42.98
C LYS A 3 44.47 4.98 -41.73
N LEU A 4 44.62 6.28 -41.47
CA LEU A 4 43.91 7.03 -40.43
C LEU A 4 42.38 6.99 -40.56
N TRP A 5 41.81 7.07 -41.77
CA TRP A 5 40.35 7.01 -41.97
C TRP A 5 39.79 5.61 -41.70
N ILE A 6 40.57 4.57 -42.02
CA ILE A 6 40.21 3.18 -41.72
C ILE A 6 40.26 2.96 -40.20
N ALA A 7 41.31 3.44 -39.53
CA ALA A 7 41.42 3.36 -38.07
C ALA A 7 40.28 4.13 -37.35
N LEU A 8 39.89 5.30 -37.88
CA LEU A 8 38.78 6.09 -37.35
C LEU A 8 37.44 5.35 -37.51
N GLY A 9 37.21 4.73 -38.67
CA GLY A 9 36.01 3.93 -38.92
C GLY A 9 35.89 2.73 -37.98
N VAL A 10 37.00 2.01 -37.76
CA VAL A 10 37.04 0.87 -36.81
C VAL A 10 36.78 1.33 -35.37
N LEU A 11 37.33 2.48 -34.95
CA LEU A 11 37.12 3.02 -33.61
C LEU A 11 35.65 3.40 -33.36
N VAL A 12 34.99 4.02 -34.35
CA VAL A 12 33.55 4.35 -34.28
C VAL A 12 32.71 3.08 -34.15
N VAL A 13 33.03 2.04 -34.94
CA VAL A 13 32.30 0.75 -34.86
C VAL A 13 32.45 0.11 -33.48
N ILE A 14 33.66 0.14 -32.89
CA ILE A 14 33.90 -0.40 -31.54
C ILE A 14 33.12 0.37 -30.47
N ILE A 15 33.06 1.70 -30.56
CA ILE A 15 32.30 2.56 -29.64
C ILE A 15 30.80 2.26 -29.72
N VAL A 16 30.26 2.13 -30.94
CA VAL A 16 28.85 1.78 -31.15
C VAL A 16 28.55 0.38 -30.60
N LEU A 17 29.45 -0.58 -30.82
CA LEU A 17 29.29 -1.96 -30.36
C LEU A 17 29.35 -2.08 -28.83
N LEU A 18 30.09 -1.20 -28.15
CA LEU A 18 30.11 -1.07 -26.68
C LEU A 18 28.90 -0.30 -26.11
N MET A 19 28.32 0.64 -26.85
CA MET A 19 27.13 1.41 -26.43
C MET A 19 25.84 0.56 -26.39
N ILE A 20 25.68 -0.39 -27.31
CA ILE A 20 24.48 -1.24 -27.42
C ILE A 20 24.17 -2.02 -26.12
N PRO A 21 25.11 -2.77 -25.52
CA PRO A 21 24.84 -3.50 -24.27
C PRO A 21 24.60 -2.55 -23.08
N PHE A 22 25.23 -1.36 -23.09
CA PHE A 22 25.04 -0.36 -22.04
C PHE A 22 23.62 0.25 -22.07
N GLY A 23 23.11 0.54 -23.26
CA GLY A 23 21.73 1.03 -23.45
C GLY A 23 20.66 0.01 -23.02
N MET A 24 20.87 -1.27 -23.34
CA MET A 24 19.95 -2.34 -22.91
C MET A 24 19.93 -2.51 -21.39
N TYR A 25 21.08 -2.46 -20.73
CA TYR A 25 21.19 -2.56 -19.27
C TYR A 25 20.47 -1.40 -18.54
N PHE A 26 20.63 -0.17 -19.04
CA PHE A 26 19.94 1.00 -18.50
C PHE A 26 18.41 0.91 -18.66
N SER A 27 17.94 0.48 -19.83
CA SER A 27 16.50 0.35 -20.10
C SER A 27 15.83 -0.69 -19.19
N TYR A 28 16.46 -1.85 -19.00
CA TYR A 28 15.92 -2.93 -18.17
C TYR A 28 15.93 -2.58 -16.67
N SER A 29 16.99 -1.91 -16.22
CA SER A 29 17.08 -1.45 -14.83
C SER A 29 16.04 -0.37 -14.52
N ASN A 30 15.71 0.48 -15.50
CA ASN A 30 14.72 1.54 -15.34
C ASN A 30 13.28 0.99 -15.24
N SER A 31 12.91 0.02 -16.07
CA SER A 31 11.56 -0.57 -16.04
C SER A 31 11.29 -1.31 -14.72
N PHE A 32 12.26 -2.04 -14.17
CA PHE A 32 12.09 -2.71 -12.88
C PHE A 32 11.95 -1.71 -11.71
N LYS A 33 12.72 -0.62 -11.73
CA LYS A 33 12.57 0.46 -10.73
C LYS A 33 11.21 1.14 -10.83
N LEU A 34 10.72 1.40 -12.04
CA LEU A 34 9.39 1.97 -12.24
C LEU A 34 8.28 1.06 -11.70
N ALA A 35 8.35 -0.24 -11.99
CA ALA A 35 7.39 -1.21 -11.46
C ALA A 35 7.41 -1.27 -9.93
N ASN A 36 8.59 -1.26 -9.30
CA ASN A 36 8.70 -1.23 -7.84
C ASN A 36 8.11 0.06 -7.24
N ASN A 37 8.36 1.20 -7.86
CA ASN A 37 7.79 2.48 -7.42
C ASN A 37 6.27 2.49 -7.52
N GLU A 38 5.70 1.88 -8.58
CA GLU A 38 4.26 1.75 -8.74
C GLU A 38 3.64 0.87 -7.64
N VAL A 39 4.24 -0.28 -7.35
CA VAL A 39 3.82 -1.14 -6.25
C VAL A 39 3.88 -0.38 -4.91
N GLU A 40 4.97 0.33 -4.64
CA GLU A 40 5.10 1.12 -3.41
C GLU A 40 4.04 2.24 -3.31
N ALA A 41 3.73 2.91 -4.43
CA ALA A 41 2.69 3.92 -4.50
C ALA A 41 1.31 3.33 -4.18
N GLN A 42 0.98 2.17 -4.75
CA GLN A 42 -0.28 1.49 -4.46
C GLN A 42 -0.37 1.04 -2.99
N LEU A 43 0.72 0.53 -2.41
CA LEU A 43 0.76 0.16 -0.99
C LEU A 43 0.55 1.38 -0.07
N LYS A 44 1.17 2.51 -0.39
CA LYS A 44 0.92 3.78 0.33
C LYS A 44 -0.54 4.21 0.23
N GLN A 45 -1.18 4.01 -0.91
CA GLN A 45 -2.60 4.33 -1.08
C GLN A 45 -3.49 3.44 -0.22
N VAL A 46 -3.21 2.14 -0.14
CA VAL A 46 -3.91 1.21 0.77
C VAL A 46 -3.74 1.67 2.23
N ASP A 47 -2.51 2.00 2.64
CA ASP A 47 -2.23 2.47 3.98
C ASP A 47 -2.99 3.76 4.32
N ASN A 48 -3.05 4.73 3.40
CA ASN A 48 -3.83 5.95 3.57
C ASN A 48 -5.33 5.68 3.78
N VAL A 49 -5.89 4.71 3.07
CA VAL A 49 -7.30 4.32 3.24
C VAL A 49 -7.53 3.66 4.60
N LEU A 50 -6.64 2.76 5.02
CA LEU A 50 -6.71 2.12 6.34
C LEU A 50 -6.61 3.15 7.48
N LEU A 51 -5.71 4.13 7.35
CA LEU A 51 -5.59 5.24 8.29
C LEU A 51 -6.86 6.10 8.33
N ARG A 52 -7.41 6.48 7.17
CA ARG A 52 -8.65 7.25 7.12
C ARG A 52 -9.82 6.51 7.76
N ARG A 53 -9.95 5.19 7.53
CA ARG A 53 -10.95 4.35 8.21
C ARG A 53 -10.75 4.42 9.72
N HIS A 54 -9.53 4.23 10.19
CA HIS A 54 -9.20 4.30 11.61
C HIS A 54 -9.59 5.64 12.26
N ASP A 55 -9.37 6.75 11.56
CA ASP A 55 -9.60 8.11 12.09
C ASP A 55 -11.09 8.49 12.13
N LEU A 56 -11.91 7.92 11.25
CA LEU A 56 -13.36 8.17 11.22
C LEU A 56 -14.13 7.32 12.25
N ILE A 57 -13.56 6.21 12.72
CA ILE A 57 -14.23 5.27 13.63
C ILE A 57 -14.59 5.88 14.99
N PRO A 58 -13.73 6.67 15.66
CA PRO A 58 -14.11 7.36 16.89
C PRO A 58 -15.37 8.20 16.72
N ASN A 59 -15.53 8.88 15.59
CA ASN A 59 -16.70 9.70 15.31
C ASN A 59 -17.96 8.83 15.16
N LEU A 60 -17.88 7.73 14.41
CA LEU A 60 -18.98 6.77 14.28
C LEU A 60 -19.36 6.15 15.64
N VAL A 61 -18.36 5.75 16.43
CA VAL A 61 -18.56 5.15 17.75
C VAL A 61 -19.20 6.14 18.71
N ASN A 62 -18.80 7.41 18.70
CA ASN A 62 -19.40 8.43 19.55
C ASN A 62 -20.88 8.66 19.20
N THR A 63 -21.23 8.65 17.90
CA THR A 63 -22.63 8.74 17.46
C THR A 63 -23.43 7.54 17.94
N VAL A 64 -22.95 6.31 17.73
CA VAL A 64 -23.67 5.09 18.13
C VAL A 64 -23.74 4.93 19.65
N LYS A 65 -22.69 5.32 20.39
CA LYS A 65 -22.68 5.30 21.87
C LYS A 65 -23.78 6.16 22.48
N GLY A 66 -24.21 7.23 21.80
CA GLY A 66 -25.34 8.05 22.26
C GLY A 66 -26.66 7.28 22.31
N TYR A 67 -26.85 6.30 21.43
CA TYR A 67 -28.07 5.51 21.31
C TYR A 67 -27.96 4.13 22.00
N ALA A 68 -26.80 3.48 21.92
CA ALA A 68 -26.57 2.12 22.43
C ALA A 68 -25.64 2.09 23.65
N THR A 69 -25.97 2.84 24.71
CA THR A 69 -25.07 3.02 25.89
C THR A 69 -24.79 1.73 26.68
N HIS A 70 -25.64 0.72 26.56
CA HIS A 70 -25.52 -0.54 27.30
C HIS A 70 -24.57 -1.56 26.63
N GLU A 71 -24.15 -1.32 25.39
CA GLU A 71 -23.37 -2.27 24.56
C GLU A 71 -21.85 -2.15 24.74
N LYS A 72 -21.38 -2.14 25.99
CA LYS A 72 -19.96 -1.94 26.33
C LYS A 72 -19.03 -2.98 25.72
N ASP A 73 -19.46 -4.23 25.62
CA ASP A 73 -18.64 -5.32 25.09
C ASP A 73 -18.39 -5.14 23.60
N VAL A 74 -19.39 -4.66 22.85
CA VAL A 74 -19.25 -4.38 21.41
C VAL A 74 -18.25 -3.26 21.18
N PHE A 75 -18.34 -2.16 21.95
CA PHE A 75 -17.38 -1.07 21.84
C PHE A 75 -15.96 -1.46 22.27
N THR A 76 -15.82 -2.31 23.28
CA THR A 76 -14.51 -2.80 23.75
C THR A 76 -13.87 -3.69 22.68
N ASN A 77 -14.65 -4.60 22.10
CA ASN A 77 -14.19 -5.46 21.01
C ASN A 77 -13.78 -4.65 19.77
N LEU A 78 -14.53 -3.60 19.42
CA LEU A 78 -14.20 -2.73 18.30
C LEU A 78 -12.92 -1.93 18.57
N ASN A 79 -12.75 -1.39 19.78
CA ASN A 79 -11.52 -0.69 20.18
C ASN A 79 -10.31 -1.62 20.14
N ASN A 80 -10.43 -2.86 20.61
CA ASN A 80 -9.36 -3.85 20.55
C ASN A 80 -8.98 -4.19 19.11
N ALA A 81 -9.97 -4.46 18.25
CA ALA A 81 -9.73 -4.72 16.84
C ALA A 81 -9.11 -3.51 16.12
N ARG A 82 -9.52 -2.29 16.48
CA ARG A 82 -8.92 -1.04 15.97
C ARG A 82 -7.44 -0.93 16.35
N ASN A 83 -7.12 -1.20 17.62
CA ASN A 83 -5.74 -1.16 18.11
C ASN A 83 -4.87 -2.22 17.44
N GLN A 84 -5.42 -3.40 17.13
CA GLN A 84 -4.71 -4.45 16.39
C GLN A 84 -4.42 -4.02 14.95
N LEU A 85 -5.37 -3.35 14.27
CA LEU A 85 -5.16 -2.80 12.93
C LEU A 85 -4.02 -1.77 12.89
N MET A 86 -3.89 -0.94 13.94
CA MET A 86 -2.83 0.06 14.04
C MET A 86 -1.45 -0.52 14.37
N GLN A 87 -1.40 -1.65 15.07
CA GLN A 87 -0.14 -2.30 15.45
C GLN A 87 0.36 -3.30 14.40
N ALA A 88 -0.49 -3.71 13.46
CA ALA A 88 -0.16 -4.67 12.42
C ALA A 88 0.93 -4.15 11.47
N ASN A 89 2.01 -4.92 11.31
CA ASN A 89 3.13 -4.57 10.47
C ASN A 89 3.15 -5.44 9.21
N GLY A 90 3.27 -4.77 8.05
CA GLY A 90 3.25 -5.45 6.77
C GLY A 90 1.85 -5.84 6.28
N ILE A 91 1.77 -6.13 4.98
CA ILE A 91 0.50 -6.24 4.23
C ILE A 91 -0.38 -7.38 4.76
N LYS A 92 0.23 -8.54 5.05
CA LYS A 92 -0.51 -9.74 5.48
C LYS A 92 -1.14 -9.54 6.86
N GLU A 93 -0.40 -8.99 7.82
CA GLU A 93 -0.93 -8.70 9.14
C GLU A 93 -2.03 -7.64 9.09
N LYS A 94 -1.81 -6.56 8.31
CA LYS A 94 -2.83 -5.52 8.09
C LYS A 94 -4.12 -6.09 7.49
N SER A 95 -4.00 -7.02 6.54
CA SER A 95 -5.16 -7.70 5.95
C SER A 95 -5.94 -8.52 6.97
N ILE A 96 -5.24 -9.28 7.82
CA ILE A 96 -5.88 -10.12 8.85
C ILE A 96 -6.55 -9.23 9.90
N ALA A 97 -5.84 -8.22 10.39
CA ALA A 97 -6.36 -7.27 11.35
C ALA A 97 -7.57 -6.49 10.78
N ASN A 98 -7.54 -6.12 9.50
CA ASN A 98 -8.67 -5.46 8.84
C ASN A 98 -9.91 -6.37 8.78
N SER A 99 -9.74 -7.67 8.52
CA SER A 99 -10.86 -8.62 8.53
C SER A 99 -11.49 -8.78 9.93
N GLN A 100 -10.66 -8.85 10.98
CA GLN A 100 -11.14 -8.88 12.36
C GLN A 100 -11.88 -7.59 12.74
N PHE A 101 -11.37 -6.46 12.28
CA PHE A 101 -12.00 -5.16 12.44
C PHE A 101 -13.36 -5.08 11.74
N GLU A 102 -13.47 -5.56 10.50
CA GLU A 102 -14.73 -5.62 9.76
C GLU A 102 -15.77 -6.52 10.45
N SER A 103 -15.33 -7.66 11.01
CA SER A 103 -16.20 -8.51 11.83
C SER A 103 -16.74 -7.79 13.08
N ALA A 104 -15.90 -6.99 13.75
CA ALA A 104 -16.33 -6.18 14.90
C ALA A 104 -17.30 -5.06 14.50
N LEU A 105 -17.08 -4.43 13.35
CA LEU A 105 -17.99 -3.43 12.80
C LEU A 105 -19.35 -4.02 12.42
N GLY A 106 -19.38 -5.24 11.86
CA GLY A 106 -20.63 -5.96 11.58
C GLY A 106 -21.46 -6.21 12.85
N ARG A 107 -20.82 -6.52 13.98
CA ARG A 107 -21.51 -6.62 15.28
C ARG A 107 -22.07 -5.27 15.75
N LEU A 108 -21.33 -4.17 15.54
CA LEU A 108 -21.85 -2.83 15.83
C LEU A 108 -23.07 -2.49 14.96
N MET A 109 -23.07 -2.87 13.69
CA MET A 109 -24.22 -2.64 12.81
C MET A 109 -25.47 -3.40 13.28
N MET A 110 -25.33 -4.65 13.72
CA MET A 110 -26.44 -5.39 14.34
C MET A 110 -26.98 -4.68 15.60
N VAL A 111 -26.10 -4.08 16.40
CA VAL A 111 -26.54 -3.25 17.54
C VAL A 111 -27.35 -2.07 17.04
N VAL A 112 -26.87 -1.32 16.05
CA VAL A 112 -27.60 -0.18 15.49
C VAL A 112 -28.99 -0.59 14.98
N GLU A 113 -29.11 -1.75 14.34
CA GLU A 113 -30.41 -2.27 13.89
C GLU A 113 -31.39 -2.55 15.03
N ASN A 114 -30.89 -2.95 16.22
CA ASN A 114 -31.71 -3.15 17.42
C ASN A 114 -32.10 -1.84 18.11
N TYR A 115 -31.44 -0.72 17.78
CA TYR A 115 -31.69 0.62 18.34
C TYR A 115 -31.95 1.63 17.20
N PRO A 116 -33.10 1.57 16.51
CA PRO A 116 -33.46 2.47 15.42
C PRO A 116 -33.63 3.93 15.84
#